data_AF-A0A7X6CQ66-F1
#
_entry.id   AF-A0A7X6CQ66-F1
#
_cell.length_a   1.000
_cell.length_b   1.000
_cell.length_c   1.000
_cell.angle_alpha   90.00
_cell.angle_beta   90.00
_cell.angle_gamma   90.00
#
_symmetry.space_group_name_H-M   'P 1'
#
loop_
_entity.id
_entity.type
_entity.pdbx_description
1 polymer ?
#
loop_
_entity_poly.entity_id
_entity_poly.type
_entity_poly.pdbx_seq_one_letter_code
_entity_poly.pdbx_strand_id
1 'polypeptide(L)'
;MIPKQSETSFSIDRLCLLSAIERVALLSAKESRMVKISIGQKNLTVSTEGKDIGSGKESVEIESLEGEPMDLAFNIKYLTDILRTTGSSKVCFLANKPLSPVIVRPDGAEKTIFLVVPMQPRA
;
A
#
# COMPACT_ATOMS: atom_id res chain seq x y z
N MET A 1 12.17 12.32 -9.73
CA MET A 1 13.43 11.73 -9.24
C MET A 1 13.09 10.47 -8.46
N ILE A 2 13.78 9.36 -8.69
CA ILE A 2 13.60 8.10 -7.94
C ILE A 2 14.47 8.21 -6.67
N PRO A 3 13.91 8.15 -5.45
CA PRO A 3 14.71 8.23 -4.23
C PRO A 3 15.72 7.07 -4.12
N LYS A 4 16.99 7.40 -3.84
CA LYS A 4 18.07 6.43 -3.59
C LYS A 4 18.10 5.92 -2.15
N GLN A 5 17.44 6.65 -1.24
CA GLN A 5 17.24 6.32 0.17
C GLN A 5 15.79 6.61 0.51
N SER A 6 15.19 5.73 1.32
CA SER A 6 13.85 5.89 1.87
C SER A 6 13.93 6.09 3.39
N GLU A 7 13.14 7.02 3.92
CA GLU A 7 13.00 7.20 5.38
C GLU A 7 12.28 6.01 6.01
N THR A 8 11.31 5.42 5.30
CA THR A 8 10.61 4.19 5.72
C THR A 8 10.60 3.18 4.59
N SER A 9 10.97 1.93 4.89
CA SER A 9 10.80 0.81 3.97
C SER A 9 10.20 -0.40 4.67
N PHE A 10 9.40 -1.18 3.96
CA PHE A 10 8.84 -2.42 4.51
C PHE A 10 8.68 -3.51 3.45
N SER A 11 8.84 -4.76 3.89
CA SER A 11 8.56 -5.97 3.10
C SER A 11 7.27 -6.64 3.58
N ILE A 12 6.48 -7.13 2.63
CA ILE A 12 5.18 -7.77 2.91
C ILE A 12 4.88 -8.84 1.86
N ASP A 13 4.15 -9.87 2.27
CA ASP A 13 3.61 -10.88 1.34
C ASP A 13 2.63 -10.21 0.36
N ARG A 14 2.95 -10.34 -0.94
CA ARG A 14 2.23 -9.67 -2.02
C ARG A 14 0.79 -10.16 -2.14
N LEU A 15 0.57 -11.46 -1.97
CA LEU A 15 -0.74 -12.08 -2.16
C LEU A 15 -1.66 -11.79 -0.98
N CYS A 16 -1.14 -11.80 0.24
CA CYS A 16 -1.85 -11.39 1.44
C CYS A 16 -2.30 -9.93 1.34
N LEU A 17 -1.39 -9.02 0.97
CA LEU A 17 -1.72 -7.60 0.78
C LEU A 17 -2.74 -7.40 -0.34
N LEU A 18 -2.54 -8.01 -1.51
CA LEU A 18 -3.47 -7.91 -2.64
C LEU A 18 -4.87 -8.39 -2.25
N SER A 19 -4.96 -9.55 -1.61
CA SER A 19 -6.24 -10.14 -1.21
C SER A 19 -6.96 -9.28 -0.16
N ALA A 20 -6.22 -8.71 0.80
CA ALA A 20 -6.78 -7.79 1.79
C ALA A 20 -7.34 -6.52 1.12
N ILE A 21 -6.60 -5.93 0.18
CA ILE A 21 -7.07 -4.75 -0.57
C ILE A 21 -8.33 -5.08 -1.38
N GLU A 22 -8.36 -6.22 -2.07
CA GLU A 22 -9.53 -6.65 -2.86
C GLU A 22 -10.78 -6.82 -1.98
N ARG A 23 -10.65 -7.44 -0.81
CA ARG A 23 -11.78 -7.64 0.11
C ARG A 23 -12.29 -6.32 0.67
N VAL A 24 -11.41 -5.43 1.14
CA VAL A 24 -11.88 -4.14 1.64
C VAL A 24 -12.44 -3.27 0.52
N ALA A 25 -11.91 -3.36 -0.71
CA ALA A 25 -12.39 -2.59 -1.86
C ALA A 25 -13.87 -2.83 -2.20
N LEU A 26 -14.43 -3.99 -1.81
CA LEU A 26 -15.87 -4.27 -1.94
C LEU A 26 -16.75 -3.27 -1.17
N LEU A 27 -16.20 -2.67 -0.11
CA LEU A 27 -16.88 -1.70 0.75
C LEU A 27 -16.48 -0.25 0.44
N SER A 28 -15.66 -0.01 -0.58
CA SER A 28 -15.20 1.32 -0.96
C SER A 28 -16.27 2.10 -1.73
N ALA A 29 -16.37 3.41 -1.51
CA ALA A 29 -17.18 4.27 -2.37
C ALA A 29 -16.66 4.24 -3.81
N LYS A 30 -17.55 4.06 -4.79
CA LYS A 30 -17.19 3.98 -6.21
C LYS A 30 -16.48 5.24 -6.71
N GLU A 31 -16.74 6.37 -6.06
CA GLU A 31 -16.21 7.69 -6.35
C GLU A 31 -14.82 7.91 -5.74
N SER A 32 -14.54 7.36 -4.56
CA SER A 32 -13.25 7.57 -3.88
C SER A 32 -12.18 6.63 -4.42
N ARG A 33 -12.54 5.35 -4.64
CA ARG A 33 -11.62 4.26 -5.01
C ARG A 33 -10.32 4.29 -4.21
N MET A 34 -10.43 4.71 -2.95
CA MET A 34 -9.29 4.98 -2.09
C MET A 34 -9.14 3.85 -1.08
N VAL A 35 -7.91 3.45 -0.84
CA VAL A 35 -7.54 2.57 0.27
C VAL A 35 -6.53 3.28 1.15
N LYS A 36 -6.80 3.32 2.45
CA LYS A 36 -5.85 3.76 3.46
C LYS A 36 -5.00 2.57 3.90
N ILE A 37 -3.71 2.81 4.01
CA ILE A 37 -2.69 1.89 4.49
C ILE A 37 -2.05 2.52 5.72
N SER A 38 -2.27 1.93 6.88
CA SER A 38 -1.63 2.32 8.14
C SER A 38 -0.53 1.32 8.48
N ILE A 39 0.72 1.75 8.32
CA ILE A 39 1.91 0.94 8.55
C ILE A 39 2.25 1.03 10.04
N GLY A 40 2.17 -0.09 10.76
CA GLY A 40 2.67 -0.23 12.13
C GLY A 40 3.99 -0.99 12.17
N GLN A 41 4.49 -1.30 13.37
CA GLN A 41 5.77 -2.01 13.53
C GLN A 41 5.74 -3.49 13.08
N LYS A 42 4.60 -4.16 13.23
CA LYS A 42 4.44 -5.60 12.94
C LYS A 42 3.35 -5.90 11.93
N ASN A 43 2.47 -4.94 11.68
CA ASN A 43 1.33 -5.14 10.81
C ASN A 43 1.01 -3.86 10.03
N LEU A 44 0.38 -4.08 8.89
CA LEU A 44 -0.15 -3.08 7.99
C LEU A 44 -1.65 -3.23 8.03
N THR A 45 -2.35 -2.17 8.43
CA THR A 45 -3.81 -2.12 8.38
C THR A 45 -4.24 -1.52 7.04
N VAL A 46 -5.10 -2.24 6.32
CA VAL A 46 -5.75 -1.79 5.09
C VAL A 46 -7.18 -1.40 5.43
N SER A 47 -7.62 -0.20 5.05
CA SER A 47 -9.00 0.23 5.30
C SER A 47 -9.61 1.08 4.19
N THR A 48 -10.93 1.08 4.12
CA THR A 48 -11.72 1.98 3.26
C THR A 48 -13.03 2.34 3.94
N GLU A 49 -13.62 3.45 3.51
CA GLU A 49 -14.93 3.91 3.94
C GLU A 49 -15.82 4.14 2.71
N GLY A 50 -17.08 3.70 2.81
CA GLY A 50 -18.12 3.88 1.81
C GLY A 50 -19.36 4.46 2.49
N LYS A 51 -19.81 5.64 2.03
CA LYS A 51 -20.90 6.40 2.67
C LYS A 51 -22.19 5.57 2.87
N ASP A 52 -22.51 4.71 1.91
CA ASP A 52 -23.75 3.91 1.90
C ASP A 52 -23.50 2.40 2.12
N ILE A 53 -22.25 1.94 1.99
CA ILE A 53 -21.87 0.52 1.98
C ILE A 53 -21.19 0.10 3.30
N GLY A 54 -20.77 1.06 4.12
CA GLY A 54 -20.08 0.82 5.39
C GLY A 54 -18.57 0.96 5.27
N SER A 55 -17.82 0.42 6.23
CA SER A 55 -16.36 0.48 6.26
C SER A 55 -15.74 -0.91 6.25
N GLY A 56 -14.58 -1.03 5.60
CA GLY A 56 -13.77 -2.24 5.56
C GLY A 56 -12.43 -2.01 6.26
N LYS A 57 -11.98 -2.99 7.04
CA LYS A 57 -10.67 -2.95 7.72
C LYS A 57 -10.09 -4.35 7.84
N GLU A 58 -8.85 -4.50 7.42
CA GLU A 58 -8.09 -5.74 7.55
C GLU A 58 -6.65 -5.44 8.01
N SER A 59 -6.00 -6.44 8.59
CA SER A 59 -4.62 -6.37 9.05
C SER A 59 -3.79 -7.45 8.36
N VAL A 60 -2.62 -7.08 7.87
CA VAL A 60 -1.67 -7.96 7.20
C VAL A 60 -0.34 -7.85 7.92
N GLU A 61 0.32 -8.97 8.19
CA GLU A 61 1.62 -8.98 8.86
C GLU A 61 2.71 -8.36 7.97
N ILE A 62 3.56 -7.52 8.56
CA ILE A 62 4.75 -6.97 7.91
C ILE A 62 5.93 -7.87 8.26
N GLU A 63 6.69 -8.28 7.26
CA GLU A 63 7.85 -9.15 7.48
C GLU A 63 9.06 -8.38 8.02
N SER A 64 9.27 -7.16 7.52
CA SER A 64 10.31 -6.27 8.01
C SER A 64 9.89 -4.82 7.81
N LEU A 65 10.28 -3.96 8.74
CA LEU A 65 10.13 -2.51 8.69
C LEU A 65 11.46 -1.87 9.06
N GLU A 66 11.91 -0.93 8.25
CA GLU A 66 12.97 0.01 8.57
C GLU A 66 12.38 1.42 8.56
N GLY A 67 12.74 2.24 9.56
CA GLY A 67 12.17 3.58 9.73
C GLY A 67 10.90 3.60 10.57
N GLU A 68 10.11 4.67 10.42
CA GLU A 68 8.97 4.95 11.29
C GLU A 68 7.63 4.53 10.66
N PRO A 69 6.65 4.10 11.50
CA PRO A 69 5.25 3.95 11.12
C PRO A 69 4.67 5.17 10.39
N MET A 70 3.83 4.95 9.38
CA MET A 70 3.16 6.04 8.67
C MET A 70 1.83 5.61 8.05
N ASP A 71 0.99 6.61 7.82
CA ASP A 71 -0.26 6.46 7.09
C ASP A 71 -0.09 6.92 5.64
N LEU A 72 -0.56 6.09 4.72
CA LEU A 72 -0.60 6.36 3.28
C LEU A 72 -2.02 6.12 2.78
N ALA A 73 -2.41 6.78 1.70
CA ALA A 73 -3.66 6.49 1.01
C ALA A 73 -3.38 6.38 -0.49
N PHE A 74 -3.96 5.38 -1.14
CA PHE A 74 -3.73 5.10 -2.55
C PHE A 74 -5.02 4.90 -3.31
N ASN A 75 -4.95 5.08 -4.62
CA ASN A 75 -5.99 4.56 -5.49
C ASN A 75 -5.91 3.03 -5.52
N ILE A 76 -7.02 2.36 -5.21
CA ILE A 76 -7.13 0.89 -5.16
C ILE A 76 -6.67 0.26 -6.48
N LYS A 77 -7.12 0.82 -7.61
CA LYS A 77 -6.81 0.25 -8.93
C LYS A 77 -5.31 0.27 -9.19
N TYR A 78 -4.64 1.41 -8.97
CA TYR A 78 -3.21 1.51 -9.24
C TYR A 78 -2.38 0.58 -8.35
N LEU A 79 -2.73 0.49 -7.07
CA LEU A 79 -2.00 -0.38 -6.16
C LEU A 79 -2.21 -1.85 -6.50
N THR A 80 -3.44 -2.28 -6.79
CA THR A 80 -3.74 -3.67 -7.18
C THR A 80 -3.12 -4.04 -8.53
N ASP A 81 -3.12 -3.14 -9.52
CA ASP A 81 -2.48 -3.37 -10.82
C ASP A 81 -0.95 -3.61 -10.66
N ILE A 82 -0.28 -2.82 -9.81
CA ILE A 82 1.14 -3.00 -9.47
C ILE A 82 1.37 -4.35 -8.79
N LEU A 83 0.56 -4.69 -7.79
CA LEU A 83 0.67 -5.95 -7.04
C LEU A 83 0.38 -7.18 -7.92
N ARG A 84 -0.45 -7.08 -8.96
CA ARG A 84 -0.64 -8.17 -9.92
C ARG A 84 0.54 -8.35 -10.87
N THR A 85 1.21 -7.25 -11.21
CA THR A 85 2.29 -7.24 -12.21
C THR A 85 3.65 -7.66 -11.64
N THR A 86 3.86 -7.52 -10.33
CA THR A 86 5.17 -7.71 -9.68
C THR A 86 5.70 -9.16 -9.74
N GLY A 87 4.83 -10.16 -9.85
CA GLY A 87 5.20 -11.58 -10.07
C GLY A 87 5.95 -12.29 -8.93
N SER A 88 6.54 -11.58 -7.97
CA SER A 88 7.26 -12.12 -6.79
C SER A 88 6.31 -12.55 -5.67
N SER A 89 6.72 -13.39 -4.72
CA SER A 89 5.93 -13.65 -3.50
C SER A 89 5.90 -12.45 -2.56
N LYS A 90 6.95 -11.62 -2.57
CA LYS A 90 7.13 -10.48 -1.67
C LYS A 90 7.30 -9.18 -2.44
N VAL A 91 6.86 -8.09 -1.83
CA VAL A 91 7.03 -6.74 -2.36
C VAL A 91 7.58 -5.81 -1.29
N CYS A 92 8.50 -4.94 -1.71
CA CYS A 92 9.09 -3.93 -0.87
C CYS A 92 8.53 -2.56 -1.25
N PHE A 93 8.09 -1.83 -0.23
CA PHE A 93 7.64 -0.46 -0.35
C PHE A 93 8.71 0.47 0.21
N LEU A 94 8.97 1.59 -0.48
CA LEU A 94 9.89 2.62 -0.06
C LEU A 94 9.16 3.96 -0.08
N ALA A 95 9.02 4.56 1.09
CA ALA A 95 8.29 5.80 1.32
C ALA A 95 9.15 6.79 2.11
N ASN A 96 8.96 8.09 1.85
CA ASN A 96 9.60 9.16 2.61
C ASN A 96 8.56 9.91 3.44
N LYS A 97 7.55 10.46 2.77
CA LYS A 97 6.50 11.27 3.38
C LYS A 97 5.11 10.81 2.91
N PRO A 98 4.05 10.99 3.72
CA PRO A 98 2.70 10.52 3.40
C PRO A 98 2.13 10.90 2.03
N LEU A 99 2.54 12.04 1.47
CA LEU A 99 2.07 12.55 0.18
C LEU A 99 3.16 12.54 -0.90
N SER A 100 4.34 11.98 -0.60
CA SER A 100 5.42 11.84 -1.57
C SER A 100 5.28 10.55 -2.37
N PRO A 101 5.81 10.48 -3.61
CA PRO A 101 5.80 9.25 -4.39
C PRO A 101 6.41 8.07 -3.62
N VAL A 102 5.74 6.93 -3.69
CA VAL A 102 6.15 5.67 -3.07
C VAL A 102 6.62 4.73 -4.17
N ILE A 103 7.77 4.10 -3.95
CA ILE A 103 8.27 3.05 -4.82
C ILE A 103 7.74 1.71 -4.31
N VAL A 104 7.26 0.88 -5.25
CA VAL A 104 6.94 -0.53 -5.02
C VAL A 104 7.84 -1.35 -5.93
N ARG A 105 8.54 -2.34 -5.38
CA ARG A 105 9.39 -3.25 -6.15
C ARG A 105 9.21 -4.71 -5.70
N PRO A 106 9.34 -5.68 -6.61
CA PRO A 106 9.37 -7.08 -6.22
C PRO A 106 10.66 -7.37 -5.44
N ASP A 107 10.55 -8.22 -4.42
CA ASP A 107 11.74 -8.69 -3.71
C ASP A 107 12.66 -9.46 -4.67
N GLY A 108 13.98 -9.25 -4.54
CA GLY A 108 15.01 -9.84 -5.40
C GLY A 108 15.12 -9.28 -6.84
N ALA A 109 14.31 -8.30 -7.23
CA ALA A 109 14.28 -7.76 -8.60
C ALA A 109 14.35 -6.23 -8.63
N GLU A 110 15.49 -5.69 -8.22
CA GLU A 110 15.70 -4.24 -8.00
C GLU A 110 15.59 -3.37 -9.26
N LYS A 111 15.71 -3.95 -10.45
CA LYS A 111 15.54 -3.24 -11.72
C LYS A 111 14.07 -2.96 -12.08
N THR A 112 13.13 -3.63 -11.42
CA THR A 112 11.69 -3.45 -11.65
C THR A 112 11.14 -2.52 -10.60
N ILE A 113 10.83 -1.29 -11.00
CA ILE A 113 10.37 -0.23 -10.10
C ILE A 113 9.02 0.26 -10.58
N PHE A 114 8.04 0.20 -9.69
CA PHE A 114 6.74 0.85 -9.86
C PHE A 114 6.70 2.09 -8.98
N LEU A 115 6.15 3.18 -9.53
CA LEU A 115 5.96 4.43 -8.80
C LEU A 115 4.46 4.66 -8.62
N VAL A 116 4.03 4.89 -7.38
CA VAL A 116 2.64 5.24 -7.06
C VAL A 116 2.62 6.50 -6.22
N VAL A 117 1.74 7.43 -6.56
CA VAL A 117 1.59 8.70 -5.82
C VAL A 117 0.44 8.55 -4.83
N PRO A 118 0.66 8.80 -3.53
CA PRO A 118 -0.41 8.78 -2.55
C PRO A 118 -1.47 9.85 -2.84
N MET A 119 -2.71 9.53 -2.52
CA MET A 119 -3.84 10.46 -2.56
C MET A 119 -3.94 11.19 -1.22
N GLN A 120 -4.39 12.44 -1.24
CA GLN A 120 -4.80 13.10 -0.01
C GLN A 120 -6.11 12.49 0.50
N PRO A 121 -6.17 11.98 1.74
CA PRO A 121 -7.42 11.66 2.39
C PRO A 121 -8.28 12.93 2.44
N ARG A 122 -9.55 12.84 2.05
CA ARG A 122 -10.48 13.97 2.26
C ARG A 122 -10.77 14.06 3.75
N ALA A 123 -10.57 15.26 4.32
CA ALA A 123 -10.99 15.60 5.68
C ALA A 123 -12.51 15.75 5.78
#